data_AF-A0AA37P9P1-F1
#
_entry.id   AF-A0AA37P9P1-F1
#
_cell.length_a   1.000
_cell.length_b   1.000
_cell.length_c   1.000
_cell.angle_alpha   90.00
_cell.angle_beta   90.00
_cell.angle_gamma   90.00
#
_symmetry.space_group_name_H-M   'P 1'
#
loop_
_entity.id
_entity.type
_entity.pdbx_description
1 polymer ?
#
loop_
_entity_poly.entity_id
_entity_poly.type
_entity_poly.pdbx_seq_one_letter_code
_entity_poly.pdbx_strand_id
1 'polypeptide(L)'
;MALQWSAAGTPTLREYQITPAATRGFCTRCSSWLYYRSEGADWASLCIGTVDEEVLVGKKGEGNGFGRALVNGLGGHEWCENEIPGVTDDVPLLRRGERNQGNREDSVVVKAKL
;
A
#
# COMPACT_ATOMS: atom_id res chain seq x y z
N MET A 1 -13.20 8.12 -3.79
CA MET A 1 -12.61 9.14 -2.91
C MET A 1 -11.10 8.99 -3.04
N ALA A 2 -10.40 10.00 -3.54
CA ALA A 2 -8.95 9.94 -3.74
C ALA A 2 -8.24 10.19 -2.41
N LEU A 3 -7.12 9.52 -2.17
CA LEU A 3 -6.22 9.84 -1.05
C LEU A 3 -5.75 11.29 -1.19
N GLN A 4 -5.87 12.07 -0.13
CA GLN A 4 -5.45 13.47 -0.09
C GLN A 4 -4.42 13.68 1.01
N TRP A 5 -3.38 14.45 0.71
CA TRP A 5 -2.41 14.88 1.71
C TRP A 5 -3.08 15.85 2.69
N SER A 6 -2.87 15.65 3.99
CA SER A 6 -3.38 16.53 5.04
C SER A 6 -2.61 17.86 5.14
N ALA A 7 -1.38 17.89 4.63
CA ALA A 7 -0.55 19.08 4.59
C ALA A 7 -1.01 20.02 3.46
N ALA A 8 -0.98 21.34 3.72
CA ALA A 8 -1.29 22.38 2.73
C ALA A 8 -0.37 22.35 1.48
N GLY A 9 0.74 21.62 1.56
CA GLY A 9 1.58 21.26 0.43
C GLY A 9 2.49 20.08 0.78
N THR A 10 3.14 19.50 -0.23
CA THR A 10 4.05 18.36 -0.07
C THR A 10 5.46 18.72 -0.53
N PRO A 11 6.14 19.71 0.09
CA PRO A 11 7.43 20.23 -0.40
C PRO A 11 8.57 19.20 -0.35
N THR A 12 8.42 18.16 0.48
CA THR A 12 9.38 17.06 0.57
C THR A 12 8.95 15.84 -0.23
N LEU A 13 7.80 15.84 -0.92
CA LEU A 13 7.42 14.74 -1.79
C LEU A 13 8.17 14.86 -3.11
N ARG A 14 8.89 13.79 -3.47
CA ARG A 14 9.48 13.64 -4.80
C ARG A 14 9.04 12.33 -5.42
N GLU A 15 8.58 12.43 -6.66
CA GLU A 15 8.17 11.30 -7.47
C GLU A 15 9.28 10.90 -8.44
N TYR A 16 9.46 9.60 -8.60
CA TYR A 16 10.41 9.00 -9.54
C TYR A 16 9.67 7.95 -10.37
N GLN A 17 9.72 8.14 -11.68
CA GLN A 17 9.18 7.18 -12.64
C GLN A 17 10.07 5.94 -12.66
N ILE A 18 9.50 4.77 -12.39
CA ILE A 18 10.21 3.49 -12.38
C ILE A 18 9.99 2.67 -13.65
N THR A 19 8.86 2.90 -14.32
CA THR A 19 8.55 2.43 -15.67
C THR A 19 7.70 3.49 -16.38
N PRO A 20 7.53 3.46 -17.72
CA PRO A 20 6.61 4.36 -18.40
C PRO A 20 5.18 4.36 -17.86
N ALA A 21 4.76 3.32 -17.15
CA ALA A 21 3.42 3.18 -16.61
C ALA A 21 3.39 3.23 -15.08
N ALA A 22 4.48 3.56 -14.38
CA ALA A 22 4.50 3.52 -12.92
C ALA A 22 5.51 4.44 -12.25
N THR A 23 5.12 4.95 -11.08
CA THR A 23 5.86 5.93 -10.29
C THR A 23 5.92 5.53 -8.81
N ARG A 24 7.02 5.89 -8.15
CA ARG A 24 7.17 5.81 -6.69
C ARG A 24 7.35 7.19 -6.07
N GLY A 25 6.70 7.43 -4.94
CA GLY A 25 6.83 8.65 -4.15
C GLY A 25 7.74 8.46 -2.94
N PHE A 26 8.66 9.41 -2.72
CA PHE A 26 9.59 9.41 -1.59
C PHE A 26 9.58 10.76 -0.86
N CYS A 27 9.90 10.73 0.44
CA CYS A 27 10.21 11.93 1.20
C CYS A 27 11.69 12.32 1.03
N THR A 28 11.99 13.50 0.50
CA THR A 28 13.36 14.00 0.29
C THR A 28 14.10 14.38 1.58
N ARG A 29 13.38 14.48 2.70
CA ARG A 29 13.98 14.82 4.01
C ARG A 29 14.51 13.59 4.76
N CYS A 30 13.77 12.48 4.73
CA CYS A 30 14.09 11.27 5.48
C CYS A 30 14.27 10.01 4.60
N SER A 31 14.16 10.16 3.28
CA SER A 31 14.30 9.08 2.29
C SER A 31 13.29 7.94 2.42
N SER A 32 12.21 8.12 3.19
CA SER A 32 11.16 7.11 3.32
C SER A 32 10.42 6.93 2.00
N TRP A 33 10.25 5.67 1.59
CA TRP A 33 9.34 5.30 0.51
C TRP A 33 7.91 5.43 1.02
N LEU A 34 7.08 6.19 0.31
CA LEU A 34 5.73 6.53 0.73
C LEU A 34 4.68 5.68 0.00
N TYR A 35 4.82 5.57 -1.32
CA TYR A 35 3.83 4.87 -2.14
C TYR A 35 4.35 4.42 -3.51
N TYR A 36 3.60 3.53 -4.13
CA TYR A 36 3.66 3.15 -5.55
C TYR A 36 2.31 3.45 -6.23
N ARG A 37 2.35 3.91 -7.48
CA ARG A 37 1.16 4.12 -8.31
C ARG A 37 1.44 3.71 -9.75
N SER A 38 0.51 2.97 -10.34
CA SER A 38 0.45 2.77 -11.80
C SER A 38 -0.29 3.93 -12.45
N GLU A 39 0.20 4.42 -13.59
CA GLU A 39 -0.52 5.42 -14.38
C GLU A 39 -1.87 4.85 -14.85
N GLY A 40 -2.91 5.68 -14.80
CA GLY A 40 -4.28 5.29 -15.17
C GLY A 40 -5.02 4.39 -14.16
N ALA A 41 -4.36 3.91 -13.10
CA ALA A 41 -5.01 3.14 -12.05
C ALA A 41 -5.77 4.03 -11.06
N ASP A 42 -6.90 3.53 -10.55
CA ASP A 42 -7.69 4.15 -9.48
C ASP A 42 -7.22 3.77 -8.07
N TRP A 43 -6.14 2.99 -7.99
CA TRP A 43 -5.52 2.50 -6.77
C TRP A 43 -4.04 2.89 -6.68
N ALA A 44 -3.52 2.87 -5.45
CA ALA A 44 -2.10 3.05 -5.16
C ALA A 44 -1.73 2.13 -3.97
N SER A 45 -0.48 1.72 -3.92
CA SER A 45 0.06 0.97 -2.79
C SER A 45 0.80 1.91 -1.86
N LEU A 46 0.51 1.83 -0.57
CA LEU A 46 1.06 2.70 0.46
C LEU A 46 2.00 1.92 1.36
N CYS A 47 3.09 2.56 1.77
CA CYS A 47 3.92 2.03 2.84
C CYS A 47 3.22 2.27 4.18
N ILE A 48 2.63 1.24 4.78
CA ILE A 48 1.81 1.38 6.00
C ILE A 48 2.55 2.08 7.15
N GLY A 49 3.86 1.90 7.26
CA GLY A 49 4.69 2.60 8.26
C GLY A 49 4.72 4.13 8.11
N THR A 50 4.14 4.70 7.06
CA THR A 50 4.03 6.15 6.85
C THR A 50 2.65 6.70 7.19
N VAL A 51 1.74 5.86 7.71
CA VAL A 51 0.40 6.26 8.15
C VAL A 51 0.43 6.49 9.66
N ASP A 52 -0.17 7.60 10.11
CA ASP A 52 -0.20 7.95 11.53
C ASP A 52 -0.89 6.87 12.37
N GLU A 53 -0.39 6.65 13.59
CA GLU A 53 -0.91 5.64 14.52
C GLU A 53 -2.42 5.82 14.77
N GLU A 54 -2.89 7.06 14.89
CA GLU A 54 -4.29 7.38 15.12
C GLU A 54 -5.20 6.94 13.96
N VAL A 55 -4.68 6.88 12.74
CA VAL A 55 -5.40 6.37 11.57
C VAL A 55 -5.39 4.84 11.57
N LEU A 56 -4.29 4.21 11.97
CA LEU A 56 -4.14 2.75 11.98
C LEU A 56 -4.89 2.10 13.16
N VAL A 57 -4.73 2.62 14.35
CA VAL A 57 -5.24 2.03 15.60
C VAL A 57 -6.56 2.71 16.03
N GLY A 58 -6.77 3.95 15.61
CA GLY A 58 -7.85 4.79 16.12
C GLY A 58 -7.38 5.58 17.34
N LYS A 59 -8.27 6.40 17.91
CA LYS A 59 -7.98 7.08 19.17
C LYS A 59 -7.77 6.06 20.28
N LYS A 60 -6.89 6.39 21.22
CA LYS A 60 -6.56 5.51 22.35
C LYS A 60 -7.82 5.09 23.10
N GLY A 61 -8.09 3.78 23.12
CA GLY A 61 -9.26 3.18 23.79
C GLY A 61 -10.51 3.02 22.91
N GLU A 62 -10.52 3.53 21.67
CA GLU A 62 -11.67 3.41 20.77
C GLU A 62 -11.55 2.24 19.78
N GLY A 63 -10.34 1.88 19.35
CA GLY A 63 -10.10 0.72 18.48
C GLY A 63 -10.78 0.80 17.10
N ASN A 64 -11.08 2.01 16.63
CA ASN A 64 -11.82 2.31 15.40
C ASN A 64 -10.93 2.69 14.20
N GLY A 65 -9.62 2.40 14.28
CA GLY A 65 -8.68 2.68 13.19
C GLY A 65 -8.86 1.78 11.97
N PHE A 66 -8.29 2.23 10.85
CA PHE A 66 -8.29 1.54 9.57
C PHE A 66 -7.22 0.47 9.44
N GLY A 67 -6.36 0.28 10.45
CA GLY A 67 -5.25 -0.67 10.42
C GLY A 67 -5.72 -2.07 10.07
N ARG A 68 -6.83 -2.54 10.66
CA ARG A 68 -7.39 -3.85 10.29
C ARG A 68 -7.81 -3.91 8.82
N ALA A 69 -8.29 -2.84 8.20
CA ALA A 69 -8.60 -2.85 6.77
C ALA A 69 -7.32 -2.84 5.91
N LEU A 70 -6.27 -2.14 6.37
CA LEU A 70 -5.03 -1.91 5.63
C LEU A 70 -3.97 -3.01 5.82
N VAL A 71 -4.01 -3.79 6.90
CA VAL A 71 -2.98 -4.80 7.25
C VAL A 71 -3.52 -6.21 7.51
N ASN A 72 -4.78 -6.52 7.15
CA ASN A 72 -5.38 -7.83 7.41
C ASN A 72 -4.83 -9.00 6.57
N GLY A 73 -3.87 -8.78 5.65
CA GLY A 73 -3.40 -9.84 4.76
C GLY A 73 -4.33 -10.17 3.60
N LEU A 74 -5.53 -9.58 3.55
CA LEU A 74 -6.54 -9.78 2.51
C LEU A 74 -6.54 -8.66 1.45
N GLY A 75 -5.88 -7.53 1.75
CA GLY A 75 -5.55 -6.50 0.77
C GLY A 75 -4.42 -6.98 -0.15
N GLY A 76 -4.34 -6.41 -1.36
CA GLY A 76 -3.28 -6.75 -2.30
C GLY A 76 -1.89 -6.35 -1.77
N HIS A 77 -1.15 -7.30 -1.22
CA HIS A 77 0.26 -7.11 -0.87
C HIS A 77 1.11 -7.32 -2.14
N GLU A 78 1.94 -6.33 -2.48
CA GLU A 78 2.67 -6.24 -3.76
C GLU A 78 3.86 -7.20 -3.92
N TRP A 79 4.07 -8.13 -2.98
CA TRP A 79 5.30 -8.92 -2.91
C TRP A 79 5.02 -10.41 -2.91
N CYS A 80 4.94 -11.04 -4.10
CA CYS A 80 4.95 -12.50 -4.24
C CYS A 80 5.52 -13.04 -5.56
N GLU A 81 6.06 -12.20 -6.46
CA GLU A 81 6.57 -12.70 -7.76
C GLU A 81 8.01 -13.26 -7.66
N ASN A 82 8.84 -12.71 -6.77
CA ASN A 82 10.23 -13.13 -6.56
C ASN A 82 10.48 -13.47 -5.09
N GLU A 83 9.82 -14.50 -4.58
CA GLU A 83 10.13 -15.02 -3.26
C GLU A 83 11.57 -15.56 -3.22
N ILE A 84 12.26 -15.29 -2.12
CA ILE A 84 13.60 -15.81 -1.84
C ILE A 84 13.41 -17.12 -1.07
N PRO A 85 13.80 -18.28 -1.64
CA PRO A 85 13.62 -19.57 -0.97
C PRO A 85 14.27 -19.60 0.42
N GLY A 86 13.52 -20.06 1.41
CA GLY A 86 13.90 -20.12 2.82
C GLY A 86 13.91 -18.77 3.55
N VAL A 87 13.50 -17.66 2.92
CA VAL A 87 13.54 -16.31 3.52
C VAL A 87 12.19 -15.63 3.46
N THR A 88 11.63 -15.49 2.26
CA THR A 88 10.35 -14.81 2.03
C THR A 88 9.32 -15.69 1.36
N ASP A 89 9.64 -16.98 1.18
CA ASP A 89 8.68 -17.94 0.69
C ASP A 89 7.76 -18.48 1.79
N ASP A 90 6.62 -19.03 1.35
CA ASP A 90 5.64 -19.70 2.21
C ASP A 90 5.01 -18.80 3.29
N VAL A 91 4.97 -17.49 3.06
CA VAL A 91 4.25 -16.57 3.97
C VAL A 91 2.75 -16.89 3.88
N PRO A 92 2.13 -17.40 4.96
CA PRO A 92 0.71 -17.71 4.95
C PRO A 92 -0.08 -16.43 4.65
N LEU A 93 -1.11 -16.54 3.80
CA LEU A 93 -1.97 -15.44 3.29
C LEU A 93 -1.47 -14.71 2.03
N LEU A 94 -0.18 -14.77 1.67
CA LEU A 94 0.32 -14.03 0.52
C LEU A 94 0.23 -14.76 -0.83
N ARG A 95 -0.13 -16.05 -0.81
CA ARG A 95 -0.31 -16.91 -2.00
C ARG A 95 0.90 -16.88 -2.93
N ARG A 96 1.92 -17.68 -2.57
CA ARG A 96 3.16 -17.91 -3.35
C ARG A 96 2.91 -17.96 -4.86
N GLY A 97 3.60 -17.09 -5.60
CA GLY A 97 3.53 -17.02 -7.06
C GLY A 97 2.33 -16.28 -7.64
N GLU A 98 1.47 -15.68 -6.82
CA GLU A 98 0.36 -14.84 -7.29
C GLU A 98 0.69 -13.34 -7.21
N ARG A 99 0.44 -12.61 -8.29
CA ARG A 99 0.56 -11.15 -8.35
C ARG A 99 -0.79 -10.52 -8.01
N ASN A 100 -0.90 -9.87 -6.85
CA ASN A 100 -2.12 -9.14 -6.48
C ASN A 100 -2.42 -7.94 -7.41
N GLN A 101 -1.43 -7.45 -8.18
CA GLN A 101 -1.60 -6.43 -9.22
C GLN A 101 -2.16 -6.96 -10.56
N GLY A 102 -2.69 -8.18 -10.57
CA GLY A 102 -3.37 -8.73 -11.74
C GLY A 102 -2.70 -9.99 -12.24
N ASN A 103 -3.18 -11.13 -11.74
CA ASN A 103 -3.51 -12.23 -12.63
C ASN A 103 -4.65 -13.07 -12.03
N ARG A 104 -5.87 -12.53 -12.10
CA ARG A 104 -7.13 -13.28 -12.18
C ARG A 104 -8.23 -12.27 -12.42
N GLU A 105 -9.17 -12.62 -13.28
CA GLU A 105 -10.37 -11.85 -13.62
C GLU A 105 -11.28 -11.50 -12.41
N ASP A 106 -10.84 -11.71 -11.16
CA ASP A 106 -11.62 -11.60 -9.93
C ASP A 106 -10.78 -11.08 -8.75
N SER A 107 -10.05 -9.96 -8.89
CA SER A 107 -9.65 -9.24 -7.68
C SER A 107 -10.90 -8.60 -7.09
N VAL A 108 -11.57 -9.34 -6.21
CA VAL A 108 -12.70 -8.86 -5.41
C VAL A 108 -12.17 -7.69 -4.58
N VAL A 109 -12.34 -6.49 -5.14
CA VAL A 109 -12.24 -5.24 -4.39
C VAL A 109 -13.27 -5.41 -3.27
N VAL A 110 -12.80 -5.75 -2.07
CA VAL A 110 -13.61 -5.67 -0.88
C VAL A 110 -13.89 -4.19 -0.69
N LYS A 111 -14.96 -3.72 -1.32
CA LYS A 111 -15.58 -2.42 -1.07
C LYS A 111 -16.08 -2.49 0.36
N ALA A 112 -15.20 -2.22 1.33
CA ALA A 112 -15.64 -1.84 2.65
C ALA A 112 -16.47 -0.56 2.45
N LYS A 113 -17.79 -0.68 2.63
CA LYS A 113 -18.66 0.49 2.75
C LYS A 113 -18.18 1.26 3.97
N LEU A 114 -17.59 2.44 3.72
CA LEU A 114 -17.52 3.53 4.68
C LEU A 114 -18.93 4.12 4.85
#